data_AF-A0A512AW81-F1
#
_entry.id   AF-A0A512AW81-F1
#
_cell.length_a   1.000
_cell.length_b   1.000
_cell.length_c   1.000
_cell.angle_alpha   90.00
_cell.angle_beta   90.00
_cell.angle_gamma   90.00
#
_symmetry.space_group_name_H-M   'P 1'
#
loop_
_entity.id
_entity.type
_entity.pdbx_description
1 polymer ?
#
loop_
_entity_poly.entity_id
_entity_poly.type
_entity_poly.pdbx_seq_one_letter_code
_entity_poly.pdbx_strand_id
1 'polypeptide(L)'
;MAKTSFHQLEEIFRTPAGVVYQCNRNNCFWLEFAGGISAFKIHDLLELKKRVEQINLEEMAHNTARVADVVILNLFRTERCFVLTLTDVLNLRELLQGAKVMLELNSILHDCLHAMAV
;
A
#
# COMPACT_ATOMS: atom_id res chain seq x y z
N MET A 1 -4.37 14.78 18.49
CA MET A 1 -3.52 13.78 17.84
C MET A 1 -3.50 12.53 18.71
N ALA A 2 -4.30 11.51 18.39
CA ALA A 2 -4.33 10.28 19.17
C ALA A 2 -3.04 9.50 18.92
N LYS A 3 -2.24 9.30 19.96
CA LYS A 3 -1.15 8.31 20.00
C LYS A 3 -1.82 6.93 19.91
N THR A 4 -1.95 6.39 18.70
CA THR A 4 -2.35 4.99 18.53
C THR A 4 -1.14 4.14 18.91
N SER A 5 -1.20 3.47 20.06
CA SER A 5 -0.17 2.53 20.50
C SER A 5 -0.02 1.41 19.45
N PHE A 6 1.15 1.29 18.84
CA PHE A 6 1.51 0.28 17.83
C PHE A 6 1.59 -1.17 18.35
N HIS A 7 1.20 -1.44 19.60
CA HIS A 7 1.41 -2.73 20.28
C HIS A 7 0.61 -3.93 19.70
N GLN A 8 -0.21 -3.73 18.67
CA GLN A 8 -1.00 -4.80 18.02
C GLN A 8 -1.07 -4.65 16.50
N LEU A 9 -0.06 -4.01 15.90
CA LEU A 9 0.06 -3.91 14.44
C LEU A 9 1.01 -5.00 13.97
N GLU A 10 0.50 -5.90 13.14
CA GLU A 10 1.29 -6.93 12.48
C GLU A 10 1.90 -6.34 11.23
N GLU A 11 3.22 -6.40 11.09
CA GLU A 11 3.90 -6.00 9.86
C GLU A 11 3.61 -7.03 8.77
N ILE A 12 3.05 -6.57 7.65
CA ILE A 12 2.75 -7.42 6.49
C ILE A 12 3.92 -7.40 5.53
N PHE A 13 4.38 -6.20 5.16
CA PHE A 13 5.47 -6.07 4.20
C PHE A 13 6.15 -4.72 4.36
N ARG A 14 7.49 -4.72 4.27
CA ARG A 14 8.32 -3.53 4.43
C ARG A 14 9.33 -3.42 3.30
N THR A 15 9.49 -2.20 2.82
CA THR A 15 10.59 -1.79 1.93
C THR A 15 11.32 -0.60 2.57
N PRO A 16 12.47 -0.18 2.05
CA PRO A 16 13.13 1.05 2.51
C PRO A 16 12.26 2.31 2.38
N ALA A 17 11.30 2.31 1.45
CA ALA A 17 10.44 3.46 1.15
C ALA A 17 9.15 3.50 2.00
N GLY A 18 8.76 2.39 2.63
CA GLY A 18 7.53 2.34 3.41
C GLY A 18 7.18 0.95 3.93
N VAL A 19 6.03 0.86 4.59
CA VAL A 19 5.59 -0.36 5.26
C VAL A 19 4.07 -0.44 5.32
N VAL A 20 3.55 -1.66 5.19
CA VAL A 20 2.15 -1.99 5.36
C VAL A 20 2.00 -2.81 6.63
N TYR A 21 1.11 -2.35 7.52
CA TYR A 21 0.72 -3.06 8.72
C TYR A 21 -0.74 -3.49 8.65
N GLN A 22 -1.07 -4.59 9.32
CA GLN A 22 -2.41 -5.07 9.55
C GLN A 22 -2.83 -4.82 11.00
N CYS A 23 -4.01 -4.26 11.18
CA CYS A 23 -4.66 -4.12 12.47
C CYS A 23 -5.87 -5.05 12.54
N ASN A 24 -5.70 -6.20 13.20
CA ASN A 24 -6.77 -7.20 13.35
C ASN A 24 -7.96 -6.65 14.15
N ARG A 25 -7.71 -5.84 15.17
CA ARG A 25 -8.75 -5.26 16.03
C ARG A 25 -9.72 -4.34 15.28
N ASN A 26 -9.21 -3.53 14.36
CA ASN A 26 -9.99 -2.53 13.64
C ASN A 26 -10.34 -2.98 12.21
N ASN A 27 -9.91 -4.20 11.83
CA ASN A 27 -10.01 -4.76 10.49
C ASN A 27 -9.61 -3.71 9.43
N CYS A 28 -8.39 -3.18 9.57
CA CYS A 28 -7.85 -2.17 8.67
C CYS A 28 -6.34 -2.36 8.46
N PHE A 29 -5.86 -1.80 7.37
CA PHE A 29 -4.46 -1.78 6.98
C PHE A 29 -3.92 -0.37 7.15
N TRP A 30 -2.73 -0.25 7.72
CA TRP A 30 -2.03 1.02 7.82
C TRP A 30 -0.90 1.02 6.81
N LEU A 31 -0.89 2.02 5.94
CA LEU A 31 0.19 2.28 5.01
C LEU A 31 0.99 3.46 5.52
N GLU A 32 2.25 3.23 5.83
CA GLU A 32 3.23 4.26 6.11
C GLU A 32 4.10 4.46 4.87
N PHE A 33 3.99 5.64 4.25
CA PHE A 33 4.67 5.97 3.00
C PHE A 33 4.85 7.49 2.88
N ALA A 34 5.98 7.95 2.33
CA ALA A 34 6.28 9.37 2.12
C ALA A 34 6.09 10.26 3.37
N GLY A 35 6.42 9.73 4.56
CA GLY A 35 6.30 10.44 5.84
C GLY A 35 4.86 10.58 6.37
N GLY A 36 3.87 10.02 5.68
CA GLY A 36 2.48 9.96 6.11
C GLY A 36 2.05 8.54 6.50
N ILE A 37 1.06 8.46 7.41
CA ILE A 37 0.43 7.20 7.78
C ILE A 37 -1.07 7.32 7.48
N SER A 38 -1.58 6.40 6.68
CA SER A 38 -2.98 6.35 6.23
C SER A 38 -3.60 4.99 6.49
N ALA A 39 -4.84 4.97 6.97
CA ALA A 39 -5.59 3.75 7.23
C ALA A 39 -6.52 3.42 6.05
N PHE A 40 -6.56 2.15 5.66
CA PHE A 40 -7.35 1.64 4.55
C PHE A 40 -8.13 0.40 4.97
N LYS A 41 -9.30 0.19 4.37
CA LYS A 41 -9.92 -1.15 4.31
C LYS A 41 -9.26 -1.95 3.19
N ILE A 42 -9.38 -3.28 3.24
CA ILE A 42 -8.75 -4.16 2.24
C ILE A 42 -9.17 -3.78 0.81
N HIS A 43 -10.46 -3.49 0.60
CA HIS A 43 -10.98 -3.02 -0.69
C HIS A 43 -10.27 -1.74 -1.16
N ASP A 44 -10.13 -0.76 -0.29
CA ASP A 44 -9.55 0.55 -0.63
C ASP A 44 -8.05 0.42 -0.92
N LEU A 45 -7.35 -0.48 -0.21
CA LEU A 45 -5.94 -0.78 -0.45
C LEU A 45 -5.73 -1.46 -1.82
N LEU A 46 -6.59 -2.42 -2.18
CA LEU A 46 -6.55 -3.10 -3.47
C LEU A 46 -6.89 -2.15 -4.63
N GLU A 47 -7.82 -1.23 -4.41
CA GLU A 47 -8.16 -0.23 -5.41
C GLU A 47 -7.04 0.82 -5.55
N LEU A 48 -6.39 1.23 -4.46
CA LEU A 48 -5.18 2.04 -4.50
C LEU A 48 -4.09 1.37 -5.33
N LYS A 49 -3.85 0.07 -5.11
CA LYS A 49 -2.89 -0.72 -5.89
C LYS A 49 -3.20 -0.65 -7.40
N LYS A 50 -4.46 -0.90 -7.79
CA LYS A 50 -4.86 -0.83 -9.21
C LYS A 50 -4.60 0.54 -9.81
N ARG A 51 -4.92 1.61 -9.08
CA ARG A 51 -4.68 2.99 -9.55
C ARG A 51 -3.20 3.28 -9.74
N VAL A 52 -2.35 2.84 -8.81
CA VAL A 52 -0.90 2.99 -8.91
C VAL A 52 -0.35 2.19 -10.10
N GLU A 53 -0.87 1.00 -10.35
CA GLU A 53 -0.47 0.16 -11.49
C GLU A 53 -0.91 0.73 -12.86
N GLN A 54 -1.96 1.54 -12.89
CA GLN A 54 -2.46 2.21 -14.10
C GLN A 54 -1.64 3.46 -14.49
N ILE A 55 -0.73 3.92 -13.63
CA ILE A 55 0.12 5.08 -13.93
C ILE A 55 1.08 4.71 -15.07
N ASN A 56 1.09 5.52 -16.13
CA ASN A 56 1.96 5.32 -17.29
C ASN A 56 3.41 5.76 -16.99
N LEU A 57 4.22 4.82 -16.50
CA LEU A 57 5.63 5.05 -16.17
C LEU A 57 6.47 5.44 -17.39
N GLU A 58 6.16 4.91 -18.57
CA GLU A 58 6.91 5.22 -19.79
C GLU A 58 6.71 6.69 -20.19
N GLU A 59 5.48 7.17 -20.13
CA GLU A 59 5.17 8.58 -20.40
C GLU A 59 5.84 9.51 -19.39
N MET A 60 5.81 9.17 -18.10
CA MET A 60 6.52 9.94 -17.06
C MET A 60 8.03 9.97 -17.29
N ALA A 61 8.63 8.89 -17.81
CA ALA A 61 10.07 8.81 -18.04
C ALA A 61 10.55 9.53 -19.31
N HIS A 62 9.72 9.57 -20.36
CA HIS A 62 10.10 10.12 -21.67
C HIS A 62 9.65 11.57 -21.90
N ASN A 63 8.65 12.03 -21.14
CA ASN A 63 8.10 13.36 -21.32
C ASN A 63 8.94 14.41 -20.57
N THR A 64 9.45 15.40 -21.29
CA THR A 64 10.28 16.48 -20.72
C THR A 64 9.45 17.63 -20.12
N ALA A 65 8.12 17.56 -20.18
CA ALA A 65 7.25 18.55 -19.59
C ALA A 65 7.19 18.38 -18.06
N ARG A 66 7.33 19.48 -17.31
CA ARG A 66 7.29 19.49 -15.84
C ARG A 66 6.02 18.89 -15.22
N VAL A 67 4.93 18.87 -15.97
CA VAL A 67 3.65 18.27 -15.52
C VAL A 67 3.69 16.74 -15.50
N ALA A 68 4.64 16.13 -16.21
CA ALA A 68 4.80 14.68 -16.25
C ALA A 68 5.70 14.13 -15.13
N ASP A 69 6.42 15.00 -14.41
CA ASP A 69 7.34 14.62 -13.34
C ASP A 69 6.61 14.12 -12.07
N VAL A 70 5.35 14.50 -11.90
CA VAL A 70 4.56 14.21 -10.69
C VAL A 70 3.16 13.73 -11.02
N VAL A 71 2.67 12.78 -10.22
CA VAL A 71 1.29 12.28 -10.26
C VAL A 71 0.64 12.57 -8.91
N ILE A 72 -0.52 13.20 -8.96
CA ILE A 72 -1.34 13.44 -7.77
C ILE A 72 -2.38 12.32 -7.67
N LEU A 73 -2.28 11.52 -6.60
CA LEU A 73 -3.20 10.41 -6.35
C LEU A 73 -4.03 10.70 -5.10
N ASN A 74 -5.32 10.94 -5.29
CA ASN A 74 -6.25 11.16 -4.18
C ASN A 74 -6.58 9.85 -3.47
N LEU A 75 -6.47 9.85 -2.15
CA LEU A 75 -6.78 8.71 -1.31
C LEU A 75 -8.29 8.65 -1.05
N PHE A 76 -8.85 7.44 -1.12
CA PHE A 76 -10.27 7.22 -0.92
C PHE A 76 -10.74 7.75 0.43
N ARG A 77 -11.81 8.57 0.40
CA ARG A 77 -12.52 9.01 1.61
C ARG A 77 -11.64 9.76 2.62
N THR A 78 -10.56 10.39 2.16
CA THR A 78 -9.72 11.28 2.98
C THR A 78 -9.39 12.57 2.22
N GLU A 79 -9.09 13.65 2.94
CA GLU A 79 -8.60 14.90 2.34
C GLU A 79 -7.12 14.84 1.95
N ARG A 80 -6.47 13.68 2.11
CA ARG A 80 -5.07 13.49 1.78
C ARG A 80 -4.90 13.02 0.35
N CYS A 81 -3.87 13.53 -0.31
CA CYS A 81 -3.39 13.06 -1.59
C CYS A 81 -1.91 12.70 -1.48
N PHE A 82 -1.47 11.77 -2.32
CA PHE A 82 -0.06 11.56 -2.56
C PHE A 82 0.37 12.41 -3.76
N VAL A 83 1.49 13.11 -3.60
CA VAL A 83 2.21 13.72 -4.72
C VAL A 83 3.41 12.82 -4.97
N LEU A 84 3.35 12.06 -6.07
CA LEU A 84 4.28 10.98 -6.36
C LEU A 84 5.18 11.37 -7.53
N THR A 85 6.48 11.37 -7.33
CA THR A 85 7.45 11.36 -8.44
C THR A 85 7.49 9.99 -9.09
N LEU A 86 8.17 9.85 -10.23
CA LEU A 86 8.39 8.56 -10.89
C LEU A 86 8.93 7.49 -9.92
N THR A 87 9.92 7.84 -9.11
CA THR A 87 10.52 6.93 -8.13
C THR A 87 9.54 6.59 -7.02
N ASP A 88 8.72 7.53 -6.57
CA ASP A 88 7.68 7.25 -5.56
C ASP A 88 6.62 6.29 -6.09
N VAL A 89 6.23 6.42 -7.37
CA VAL A 89 5.29 5.48 -8.00
C VAL A 89 5.88 4.07 -8.02
N LEU A 90 7.15 3.92 -8.40
CA LEU A 90 7.84 2.62 -8.39
C LEU A 90 7.90 2.01 -6.99
N ASN A 91 8.33 2.80 -6.01
CA ASN A 91 8.43 2.38 -4.61
C ASN A 91 7.07 1.98 -4.03
N LEU A 92 6.03 2.77 -4.31
CA LEU A 92 4.67 2.48 -3.86
C LEU A 92 4.10 1.23 -4.53
N ARG A 93 4.40 1.03 -5.82
CA ARG A 93 3.99 -0.17 -6.56
C ARG A 93 4.62 -1.42 -5.97
N GLU A 94 5.93 -1.41 -5.71
CA GLU A 94 6.65 -2.51 -5.08
C GLU A 94 6.06 -2.83 -3.70
N LEU A 95 5.85 -1.81 -2.87
CA LEU A 95 5.30 -1.95 -1.52
C LEU A 95 3.90 -2.56 -1.54
N LEU A 96 2.99 -2.06 -2.38
CA LEU A 96 1.61 -2.57 -2.49
C LEU A 96 1.56 -3.96 -3.10
N GLN A 97 2.45 -4.28 -4.04
CA GLN A 97 2.54 -5.60 -4.64
C GLN A 97 3.06 -6.64 -3.64
N GLY A 98 4.13 -6.34 -2.91
CA GLY A 98 4.65 -7.22 -1.87
C GLY A 98 3.65 -7.44 -0.73
N ALA A 99 2.94 -6.38 -0.31
CA ALA A 99 1.88 -6.49 0.68
C ALA A 99 0.74 -7.42 0.21
N LYS A 100 0.28 -7.29 -1.04
CA LYS A 100 -0.75 -8.19 -1.61
C LYS A 100 -0.28 -9.65 -1.60
N VAL A 101 0.95 -9.90 -2.06
CA VAL A 101 1.49 -11.27 -2.11
C VAL A 101 1.58 -11.88 -0.72
N MET A 102 2.02 -11.11 0.29
CA MET A 102 2.10 -11.61 1.65
C MET A 102 0.73 -11.95 2.24
N LEU A 103 -0.30 -11.15 1.94
CA LEU A 103 -1.68 -11.45 2.34
C LEU A 103 -2.22 -12.73 1.67
N GLU A 104 -1.95 -12.91 0.39
CA GLU A 104 -2.34 -14.13 -0.34
C GLU A 104 -1.60 -15.36 0.22
N LEU A 105 -0.31 -15.22 0.51
CA LEU A 105 0.49 -16.29 1.11
C LEU A 105 -0.05 -16.71 2.49
N ASN A 106 -0.40 -15.75 3.35
CA ASN A 106 -1.03 -16.04 4.63
C ASN A 106 -2.34 -16.81 4.47
N SER A 107 -3.16 -16.46 3.47
CA SER A 107 -4.39 -17.21 3.17
C SER A 107 -4.09 -18.64 2.74
N ILE A 108 -3.14 -18.84 1.82
CA ILE A 108 -2.75 -20.18 1.33
C ILE A 108 -2.22 -21.04 2.47
N LEU A 109 -1.35 -20.49 3.33
CA LEU A 109 -0.80 -21.21 4.47
C LEU A 109 -1.89 -21.62 5.46
N HIS A 110 -2.82 -20.72 5.76
CA HIS A 110 -3.97 -21.03 6.59
C HIS A 110 -4.81 -22.17 6.00
N ASP A 111 -5.13 -22.10 4.71
CA ASP A 111 -5.90 -23.14 4.03
C ASP A 111 -5.18 -24.49 4.04
N CYS A 112 -3.86 -24.52 3.78
CA CYS A 112 -3.07 -25.74 3.83
C CYS A 112 -2.99 -26.36 5.23
N LEU A 113 -2.77 -25.54 6.27
CA LEU A 113 -2.65 -26.01 7.65
C LEU A 113 -3.97 -26.58 8.18
N HIS A 114 -5.09 -25.96 7.81
CA HIS A 114 -6.42 -26.42 8.25
C HIS A 114 -7.00 -27.52 7.36
N ALA A 115 -6.59 -27.64 6.10
CA ALA A 115 -6.97 -28.75 5.22
C ALA A 115 -6.40 -30.10 5.70
N MET A 116 -5.25 -30.11 6.39
CA MET A 116 -4.63 -31.33 6.94
C MET A 116 -5.13 -31.70 8.35
N ALA A 117 -5.92 -30.84 9.00
CA ALA A 117 -6.42 -31.03 10.35
C ALA A 117 -7.76 -31.81 10.41
N VAL A 118 -8.16 -32.42 9.29
CA VAL A 118 -9.37 -33.26 9.14
C VAL A 118 -8.98 -34.70 8.86
#